data_AF-A0A7R9Y860-F1
#
_entry.id   AF-A0A7R9Y860-F1
#
_cell.length_a   1.000
_cell.length_b   1.000
_cell.length_c   1.000
_cell.angle_alpha   90.00
_cell.angle_beta   90.00
_cell.angle_gamma   90.00
#
_symmetry.space_group_name_H-M   'P 1'
#
loop_
_entity.id
_entity.type
_entity.pdbx_description
1 polymer ?
#
loop_
_entity_poly.entity_id
_entity_poly.type
_entity_poly.pdbx_seq_one_letter_code
_entity_poly.pdbx_strand_id
1 'polypeptide(L)'
;PGSAEKHGRSRGSWRSSPGSCAERGAGKPRMASDERYGHLKAALGAELLEAVRTAKVLVVGAGGIGCELLKDLVLCGFERIETIDLDTIDVSNLNRQFLFRQKHVGLSKAMVAREAVQAFNPLSSVKAHHGNIMHEEFGLNYFQRFDLVFNALDNIGARRHVNRVCIAKKLPLIESGTTGYNGQVQPILAGDTKCYECDAHDPPKAHPICT
;
A
#
# COMPACT_ATOMS: atom_id res chain seq x y z
N PRO A 1 63.26 -21.93 -44.27
CA PRO A 1 64.06 -22.02 -43.02
C PRO A 1 63.10 -22.16 -41.82
N GLY A 2 62.60 -23.37 -41.51
CA GLY A 2 63.13 -24.27 -40.45
C GLY A 2 62.82 -23.69 -39.06
N SER A 3 62.12 -24.31 -38.10
CA SER A 3 61.92 -25.72 -37.71
C SER A 3 60.75 -25.77 -36.67
N ALA A 4 59.83 -26.74 -36.75
CA ALA A 4 59.74 -28.01 -35.99
C ALA A 4 58.83 -28.01 -34.73
N GLU A 5 58.00 -29.06 -34.67
CA GLU A 5 56.96 -29.45 -33.71
C GLU A 5 57.42 -29.77 -32.27
N LYS A 6 56.43 -29.80 -31.34
CA LYS A 6 56.08 -30.91 -30.41
C LYS A 6 54.81 -30.53 -29.61
N HIS A 7 53.64 -31.12 -29.87
CA HIS A 7 53.04 -32.33 -29.24
C HIS A 7 52.75 -32.24 -27.73
N GLY A 8 51.47 -32.40 -27.31
CA GLY A 8 51.16 -32.78 -25.91
C GLY A 8 49.75 -32.57 -25.31
N ARG A 9 48.73 -33.28 -25.83
CA ARG A 9 47.55 -33.90 -25.14
C ARG A 9 46.57 -33.11 -24.22
N SER A 10 45.33 -33.12 -24.72
CA SER A 10 43.97 -33.17 -24.13
C SER A 10 43.73 -33.26 -22.60
N ARG A 11 42.64 -32.58 -22.18
CA ARG A 11 41.56 -33.11 -21.30
C ARG A 11 40.32 -32.19 -21.39
N GLY A 12 39.14 -32.79 -21.49
CA GLY A 12 37.90 -32.17 -21.94
C GLY A 12 37.25 -31.18 -20.97
N SER A 13 36.47 -30.25 -21.52
CA SER A 13 35.55 -29.42 -20.75
C SER A 13 34.18 -30.07 -20.74
N TRP A 14 33.78 -30.48 -19.53
CA TRP A 14 32.42 -30.88 -19.22
C TRP A 14 31.51 -29.65 -19.35
N ARG A 15 30.48 -29.75 -20.19
CA ARG A 15 29.33 -28.85 -20.16
C ARG A 15 28.56 -29.10 -18.85
N SER A 16 28.27 -28.05 -18.13
CA SER A 16 27.19 -28.02 -17.14
C SER A 16 26.41 -26.71 -17.31
N SER A 17 25.17 -26.84 -17.79
CA SER A 17 24.18 -25.77 -17.74
C SER A 17 23.79 -25.53 -16.28
N PRO A 18 23.67 -24.28 -15.80
CA PRO A 18 22.96 -24.01 -14.56
C PRO A 18 21.47 -23.79 -14.87
N GLY A 19 20.65 -24.72 -14.40
CA GLY A 19 19.21 -24.54 -14.26
C GLY A 19 18.84 -23.49 -13.21
N SER A 20 17.55 -23.21 -13.16
CA SER A 20 16.87 -22.16 -12.40
C SER A 20 17.33 -21.99 -10.95
N CYS A 21 17.77 -20.78 -10.60
CA CYS A 21 17.80 -20.32 -9.22
C CYS A 21 16.49 -19.56 -8.94
N ALA A 22 15.51 -20.25 -8.39
CA ALA A 22 14.42 -19.59 -7.68
C ALA A 22 15.01 -19.04 -6.37
N GLU A 23 15.15 -17.72 -6.28
CA GLU A 23 15.57 -17.05 -5.06
C GLU A 23 14.52 -17.26 -3.97
N ARG A 24 14.83 -18.15 -3.02
CA ARG A 24 14.14 -18.22 -1.73
C ARG A 24 14.55 -16.99 -0.93
N GLY A 25 13.61 -16.06 -0.74
CA GLY A 25 13.82 -14.87 0.09
C GLY A 25 14.27 -15.26 1.50
N ALA A 26 15.44 -14.76 1.90
CA ALA A 26 15.94 -14.90 3.26
C ALA A 26 15.00 -14.15 4.22
N GLY A 27 14.30 -14.88 5.09
CA GLY A 27 13.47 -14.30 6.14
C GLY A 27 14.33 -13.49 7.12
N LYS A 28 13.91 -12.27 7.44
CA LYS A 28 14.58 -11.40 8.41
C LYS A 28 14.51 -12.01 9.82
N PRO A 29 15.54 -11.81 10.68
CA PRO A 29 15.60 -12.43 12.00
C PRO A 29 14.48 -11.92 12.92
N ARG A 30 13.66 -12.87 13.41
CA ARG A 30 12.45 -12.67 14.23
C ARG A 30 12.68 -11.97 15.58
N MET A 31 13.91 -11.97 16.10
CA MET A 31 14.23 -11.34 17.39
C MET A 31 14.17 -9.80 17.36
N ALA A 32 14.61 -9.18 16.26
CA ALA A 32 14.57 -7.71 16.14
C ALA A 32 13.14 -7.17 15.97
N SER A 33 12.18 -8.01 15.54
CA SER A 33 10.77 -7.61 15.42
C SER A 33 10.04 -7.55 16.74
N ASP A 34 10.37 -8.43 17.69
CA ASP A 34 9.64 -8.52 18.97
C ASP A 34 9.99 -7.36 19.92
N GLU A 35 11.23 -6.87 19.89
CA GLU A 35 11.65 -5.73 20.73
C GLU A 35 11.03 -4.40 20.24
N ARG A 36 11.00 -4.19 18.91
CA ARG A 36 10.38 -2.99 18.29
C ARG A 36 8.93 -2.80 18.74
N TYR A 37 8.17 -3.89 18.84
CA TYR A 37 6.74 -3.86 19.18
C TYR A 37 6.46 -4.20 20.64
N GLY A 38 7.46 -4.15 21.53
CA GLY A 38 7.28 -4.48 22.95
C GLY A 38 6.16 -3.67 23.62
N HIS A 39 6.06 -2.37 23.30
CA HIS A 39 5.00 -1.49 23.78
C HIS A 39 3.62 -1.86 23.23
N LEU A 40 3.51 -2.23 21.95
CA LEU A 40 2.26 -2.70 21.36
C LEU A 40 1.84 -4.05 21.94
N LYS A 41 2.79 -4.97 22.13
CA LYS A 41 2.54 -6.28 22.76
C LYS A 41 2.03 -6.12 24.19
N ALA A 42 2.57 -5.16 24.94
CA ALA A 42 2.11 -4.85 26.30
C ALA A 42 0.69 -4.25 26.31
N ALA A 43 0.34 -3.41 25.33
CA ALA A 43 -0.96 -2.74 25.26
C ALA A 43 -2.07 -3.63 24.66
N LEU A 44 -1.78 -4.36 23.59
CA LEU A 44 -2.75 -5.13 22.80
C LEU A 44 -2.78 -6.62 23.19
N GLY A 45 -1.73 -7.12 23.84
CA GLY A 45 -1.49 -8.55 24.01
C GLY A 45 -0.85 -9.20 22.77
N ALA A 46 -0.31 -10.40 22.96
CA ALA A 46 0.43 -11.11 21.90
C ALA A 46 -0.48 -11.57 20.76
N GLU A 47 -1.71 -11.99 21.07
CA GLU A 47 -2.66 -12.52 20.08
C GLU A 47 -3.11 -11.44 19.10
N LEU A 48 -3.58 -10.29 19.60
CA LEU A 48 -4.02 -9.19 18.76
C LEU A 48 -2.86 -8.58 17.96
N LEU A 49 -1.66 -8.50 18.54
CA LEU A 49 -0.48 -8.07 17.80
C LEU A 49 -0.18 -9.00 16.61
N GLU A 50 -0.27 -10.32 16.78
CA GLU A 50 -0.08 -11.25 15.67
C GLU A 50 -1.17 -11.12 14.61
N ALA A 51 -2.43 -10.88 15.02
CA ALA A 51 -3.52 -10.58 14.08
C ALA A 51 -3.21 -9.30 13.26
N VAL A 52 -2.75 -8.22 13.90
CA VAL A 52 -2.33 -6.97 13.23
C VAL A 52 -1.20 -7.22 12.22
N ARG A 53 -0.18 -8.00 12.60
CA ARG A 53 0.96 -8.30 11.72
C ARG A 53 0.54 -9.10 10.49
N THR A 54 -0.38 -10.04 10.67
CA THR A 54 -0.78 -10.98 9.61
C THR A 54 -1.91 -10.45 8.72
N ALA A 55 -2.67 -9.46 9.19
CA ALA A 55 -3.73 -8.79 8.44
C ALA A 55 -3.21 -8.14 7.15
N LYS A 56 -3.95 -8.35 6.06
CA LYS A 56 -3.73 -7.75 4.76
C LYS A 56 -4.59 -6.51 4.63
N VAL A 57 -3.95 -5.35 4.53
CA VAL A 57 -4.62 -4.05 4.48
C VAL A 57 -4.51 -3.44 3.09
N LEU A 58 -5.62 -2.89 2.59
CA LEU A 58 -5.65 -2.06 1.39
C LEU A 58 -5.85 -0.59 1.78
N VAL A 59 -4.95 0.29 1.35
CA VAL A 59 -5.08 1.75 1.49
C VAL A 59 -5.32 2.37 0.12
N VAL A 60 -6.51 2.91 -0.09
CA VAL A 60 -6.89 3.58 -1.34
C VAL A 60 -6.65 5.08 -1.22
N GLY A 61 -5.61 5.56 -1.89
CA GLY A 61 -5.11 6.93 -1.83
C GLY A 61 -3.82 7.07 -1.01
N ALA A 62 -2.85 7.77 -1.58
CA ALA A 62 -1.55 8.12 -1.01
C ALA A 62 -1.39 9.65 -0.88
N GLY A 63 -2.51 10.38 -0.79
CA GLY A 63 -2.56 11.82 -0.55
C GLY A 63 -2.27 12.21 0.91
N GLY A 64 -2.87 13.30 1.39
CA GLY A 64 -2.60 13.83 2.75
C GLY A 64 -2.91 12.82 3.85
N ILE A 65 -4.15 12.30 3.86
CA ILE A 65 -4.58 11.24 4.79
C ILE A 65 -3.75 9.97 4.55
N GLY A 66 -3.54 9.58 3.29
CA GLY A 66 -2.85 8.35 2.94
C GLY A 66 -1.40 8.33 3.44
N CYS A 67 -0.69 9.46 3.39
CA CYS A 67 0.65 9.59 3.93
C CYS A 67 0.71 9.32 5.44
N GLU A 68 -0.19 9.93 6.21
CA GLU A 68 -0.26 9.72 7.66
C GLU A 68 -0.66 8.28 7.99
N LEU A 69 -1.68 7.76 7.30
CA LEU A 69 -2.19 6.42 7.51
C LEU A 69 -1.13 5.34 7.22
N LEU A 70 -0.40 5.44 6.10
CA LEU A 70 0.66 4.48 5.78
C LEU A 70 1.78 4.51 6.82
N LYS A 71 2.15 5.69 7.32
CA LYS A 71 3.12 5.84 8.42
C LYS A 71 2.58 5.17 9.69
N ASP A 72 1.33 5.46 10.08
CA ASP A 72 0.73 4.89 11.28
C ASP A 72 0.60 3.36 11.20
N LEU A 73 0.06 2.82 10.10
CA LEU A 73 -0.09 1.37 9.91
C LEU A 73 1.25 0.64 10.06
N VAL A 74 2.28 1.14 9.39
CA VAL A 74 3.61 0.56 9.40
C VAL A 74 4.26 0.64 10.79
N LEU A 75 4.04 1.72 11.54
CA LEU A 75 4.55 1.87 12.91
C LEU A 75 3.74 1.09 13.94
N CYS A 76 2.44 0.88 13.71
CA CYS A 76 1.54 0.06 14.52
C CYS A 76 1.67 -1.45 14.27
N GLY A 77 2.63 -1.87 13.43
CA GLY A 77 2.98 -3.28 13.26
C GLY A 77 2.22 -4.00 12.15
N PHE A 78 1.46 -3.31 11.31
CA PHE A 78 0.92 -3.92 10.09
C PHE A 78 2.05 -4.24 9.12
N GLU A 79 2.15 -5.51 8.72
CA GLU A 79 3.24 -5.97 7.84
C GLU A 79 2.81 -6.20 6.40
N ARG A 80 1.50 -6.27 6.09
CA ARG A 80 1.03 -6.60 4.73
C ARG A 80 0.11 -5.52 4.23
N ILE A 81 0.67 -4.54 3.52
CA ILE A 81 -0.07 -3.36 3.07
C ILE A 81 0.02 -3.28 1.55
N GLU A 82 -1.11 -3.12 0.87
CA GLU A 82 -1.15 -2.64 -0.50
C GLU A 82 -1.71 -1.22 -0.54
N THR A 83 -1.13 -0.35 -1.36
CA THR A 83 -1.63 1.01 -1.58
C THR A 83 -1.82 1.29 -3.07
N ILE A 84 -2.88 2.04 -3.39
CA ILE A 84 -3.24 2.40 -4.76
C ILE A 84 -3.47 3.91 -4.82
N ASP A 85 -2.83 4.58 -5.76
CA ASP A 85 -3.08 6.00 -6.08
C ASP A 85 -2.84 6.22 -7.58
N LEU A 86 -3.67 7.04 -8.21
CA LEU A 86 -3.59 7.31 -9.65
C LEU A 86 -2.73 8.54 -9.99
N ASP A 87 -2.43 9.37 -9.00
CA ASP A 87 -1.80 10.66 -9.19
C ASP A 87 -0.28 10.59 -9.11
N THR A 88 0.33 11.63 -9.68
CA THR A 88 1.73 12.01 -9.46
C THR A 88 1.83 13.14 -8.44
N ILE A 89 3.02 13.32 -7.88
CA ILE A 89 3.30 14.31 -6.85
C ILE A 89 3.42 15.70 -7.49
N ASP A 90 2.66 16.66 -6.96
CA ASP A 90 2.76 18.08 -7.31
C ASP A 90 3.43 18.89 -6.19
N VAL A 91 4.01 20.05 -6.51
CA VAL A 91 4.64 20.95 -5.52
C VAL A 91 3.63 21.35 -4.43
N SER A 92 2.38 21.62 -4.80
CA SER A 92 1.29 21.97 -3.88
C SER A 92 0.94 20.85 -2.89
N ASN A 93 1.40 19.62 -3.13
CA ASN A 93 1.15 18.49 -2.24
C ASN A 93 2.11 18.47 -1.04
N LEU A 94 3.31 19.03 -1.19
CA LEU A 94 4.39 18.95 -0.22
C LEU A 94 4.07 19.63 1.12
N ASN A 95 3.07 20.51 1.15
CA ASN A 95 2.64 21.20 2.37
C ASN A 95 1.92 20.28 3.38
N ARG A 96 1.42 19.12 2.93
CA ARG A 96 0.59 18.21 3.76
C ARG A 96 0.83 16.73 3.52
N GLN A 97 1.67 16.37 2.54
CA GLN A 97 2.02 14.99 2.18
C GLN A 97 3.49 14.75 2.51
N PHE A 98 3.78 14.60 3.81
CA PHE A 98 5.14 14.65 4.35
C PHE A 98 6.04 13.48 3.91
N LEU A 99 5.51 12.44 3.27
CA LEU A 99 6.33 11.37 2.68
C LEU A 99 7.08 11.85 1.42
N PHE A 100 6.63 12.97 0.83
CA PHE A 100 7.16 13.47 -0.43
C PHE A 100 8.18 14.59 -0.23
N ARG A 101 9.05 14.79 -1.22
CA ARG A 101 10.12 15.80 -1.23
C ARG A 101 10.13 16.48 -2.59
N GLN A 102 10.78 17.64 -2.69
CA GLN A 102 10.88 18.39 -3.94
C GLN A 102 11.42 17.54 -5.10
N LYS A 103 12.39 16.66 -4.83
CA LYS A 103 12.97 15.73 -5.82
C LYS A 103 12.00 14.66 -6.33
N HIS A 104 10.85 14.47 -5.68
CA HIS A 104 9.84 13.48 -6.05
C HIS A 104 8.72 14.06 -6.92
N VAL A 105 8.71 15.37 -7.19
CA VAL A 105 7.70 16.02 -8.03
C VAL A 105 7.67 15.36 -9.42
N GLY A 106 6.48 15.04 -9.91
CA GLY A 106 6.25 14.31 -11.16
C GLY A 106 6.28 12.78 -11.04
N LEU A 107 6.75 12.23 -9.91
CA LEU A 107 6.73 10.79 -9.67
C LEU A 107 5.39 10.31 -9.09
N SER A 108 5.09 9.02 -9.21
CA SER A 108 3.89 8.40 -8.65
C SER A 108 3.82 8.56 -7.13
N LYS A 109 2.68 9.03 -6.60
CA LYS A 109 2.45 9.13 -5.15
C LYS A 109 2.55 7.76 -4.48
N ALA A 110 1.89 6.74 -5.02
CA ALA A 110 1.86 5.40 -4.45
C ALA A 110 3.26 4.80 -4.35
N MET A 111 4.06 4.91 -5.42
CA MET A 111 5.40 4.32 -5.46
C MET A 111 6.36 4.99 -4.48
N VAL A 112 6.38 6.33 -4.46
CA VAL A 112 7.23 7.09 -3.54
C VAL A 112 6.78 6.91 -2.09
N ALA A 113 5.47 6.86 -1.82
CA ALA A 113 4.94 6.64 -0.48
C ALA A 113 5.39 5.29 0.07
N ARG A 114 5.31 4.23 -0.74
CA ARG A 114 5.83 2.89 -0.41
C ARG A 114 7.31 2.95 -0.03
N GLU A 115 8.15 3.55 -0.86
CA GLU A 115 9.59 3.66 -0.58
C GLU A 115 9.86 4.39 0.73
N ALA A 116 9.14 5.50 0.97
CA ALA A 116 9.28 6.29 2.18
C ALA A 116 8.90 5.51 3.45
N VAL A 117 7.74 4.84 3.48
CA VAL A 117 7.31 4.11 4.68
C VAL A 117 8.08 2.81 4.90
N GLN A 118 8.56 2.18 3.83
CA GLN A 118 9.44 1.02 3.92
C GLN A 118 10.75 1.34 4.68
N ALA A 119 11.21 2.59 4.62
CA ALA A 119 12.36 3.07 5.39
C ALA A 119 12.05 3.25 6.88
N PHE A 120 10.81 3.60 7.25
CA PHE A 120 10.39 3.70 8.66
C PHE A 120 10.37 2.33 9.35
N ASN A 121 9.94 1.30 8.61
CA ASN A 121 9.94 -0.06 9.12
C ASN A 121 10.29 -1.07 8.03
N PRO A 122 11.53 -1.57 8.01
CA PRO A 122 11.94 -2.59 7.06
C PRO A 122 11.19 -3.93 7.23
N LEU A 123 10.46 -4.16 8.34
CA LEU A 123 9.73 -5.40 8.57
C LEU A 123 8.41 -5.46 7.79
N SER A 124 7.82 -4.31 7.45
CA SER A 124 6.61 -4.29 6.64
C SER A 124 6.89 -4.67 5.19
N SER A 125 5.94 -5.29 4.54
CA SER A 125 5.85 -5.51 3.10
C SER A 125 4.78 -4.60 2.54
N VAL A 126 5.23 -3.52 1.89
CA VAL A 126 4.33 -2.56 1.23
C VAL A 126 4.42 -2.76 -0.28
N LYS A 127 3.28 -3.03 -0.91
CA LYS A 127 3.13 -3.04 -2.38
C LYS A 127 2.37 -1.79 -2.79
N ALA A 128 2.82 -1.13 -3.85
CA ALA A 128 2.18 0.04 -4.41
C ALA A 128 1.73 -0.23 -5.84
N HIS A 129 0.61 0.38 -6.22
CA HIS A 129 0.11 0.42 -7.58
C HIS A 129 -0.14 1.87 -7.97
N HIS A 130 0.47 2.28 -9.09
CA HIS A 130 0.10 3.53 -9.75
C HIS A 130 -1.10 3.23 -10.66
N GLY A 131 -2.31 3.51 -10.20
CA GLY A 131 -3.51 3.11 -10.93
C GLY A 131 -4.80 3.69 -10.36
N ASN A 132 -5.83 3.71 -11.19
CA ASN A 132 -7.17 4.13 -10.78
C ASN A 132 -7.88 2.95 -10.11
N ILE A 133 -8.31 3.11 -8.85
CA ILE A 133 -9.04 2.07 -8.11
C ILE A 133 -10.30 1.56 -8.81
N MET A 134 -10.87 2.36 -9.71
CA MET A 134 -12.06 2.00 -10.49
C MET A 134 -11.74 1.14 -11.73
N HIS A 135 -10.46 0.86 -12.00
CA HIS A 135 -10.04 0.00 -13.11
C HIS A 135 -10.39 -1.47 -12.83
N GLU A 136 -10.71 -2.23 -13.89
CA GLU A 136 -11.24 -3.59 -13.76
C GLU A 136 -10.29 -4.57 -13.05
N GLU A 137 -8.99 -4.32 -13.13
CA GLU A 137 -7.97 -5.11 -12.42
C GLU A 137 -8.13 -5.08 -10.89
N PHE A 138 -8.68 -3.98 -10.35
CA PHE A 138 -8.97 -3.79 -8.94
C PHE A 138 -10.42 -4.16 -8.60
N GLY A 139 -11.01 -5.09 -9.35
CA GLY A 139 -12.37 -5.54 -9.14
C GLY A 139 -12.57 -6.40 -7.87
N LEU A 140 -13.74 -7.03 -7.82
CA LEU A 140 -14.21 -7.83 -6.69
C LEU A 140 -13.21 -8.89 -6.18
N ASN A 141 -12.53 -9.59 -7.09
CA ASN A 141 -11.56 -10.65 -6.73
C ASN A 141 -10.28 -10.08 -6.12
N TYR A 142 -9.89 -8.87 -6.54
CA TYR A 142 -8.73 -8.17 -5.97
C TYR A 142 -8.98 -7.85 -4.49
N PHE A 143 -10.17 -7.32 -4.18
CA PHE A 143 -10.59 -6.92 -2.84
C PHE A 143 -10.74 -8.09 -1.86
N GLN A 144 -11.21 -9.26 -2.30
CA GLN A 144 -11.41 -10.43 -1.44
C GLN A 144 -10.16 -10.96 -0.73
N ARG A 145 -8.97 -10.48 -1.11
CA ARG A 145 -7.70 -10.90 -0.55
C ARG A 145 -7.30 -10.09 0.68
N PHE A 146 -8.02 -9.02 1.00
CA PHE A 146 -7.76 -8.12 2.11
C PHE A 146 -8.69 -8.39 3.28
N ASP A 147 -8.20 -8.10 4.48
CA ASP A 147 -8.95 -8.20 5.73
C ASP A 147 -9.57 -6.85 6.12
N LEU A 148 -8.98 -5.74 5.67
CA LEU A 148 -9.39 -4.37 6.00
C LEU A 148 -9.06 -3.40 4.87
N VAL A 149 -9.97 -2.46 4.60
CA VAL A 149 -9.79 -1.40 3.60
C VAL A 149 -9.86 -0.03 4.27
N PHE A 150 -8.97 0.88 3.87
CA PHE A 150 -9.01 2.29 4.27
C PHE A 150 -9.14 3.19 3.05
N ASN A 151 -10.08 4.13 3.12
CA ASN A 151 -10.17 5.20 2.14
C ASN A 151 -9.42 6.45 2.63
N ALA A 152 -8.53 6.93 1.77
CA ALA A 152 -7.83 8.20 1.85
C ALA A 152 -8.04 9.00 0.54
N LEU A 153 -9.25 8.89 0.01
CA LEU A 153 -9.69 9.46 -1.27
C LEU A 153 -10.13 10.91 -1.12
N ASP A 154 -10.16 11.67 -2.21
CA ASP A 154 -10.62 13.07 -2.24
C ASP A 154 -11.88 13.29 -3.09
N ASN A 155 -12.24 12.35 -3.96
CA ASN A 155 -13.40 12.44 -4.84
C ASN A 155 -14.52 11.47 -4.45
N ILE A 156 -15.77 11.90 -4.65
CA ILE A 156 -16.97 11.14 -4.26
C ILE A 156 -17.13 9.87 -5.10
N GLY A 157 -16.74 9.91 -6.39
CA GLY A 157 -16.88 8.76 -7.31
C GLY A 157 -16.10 7.54 -6.84
N ALA A 158 -14.81 7.72 -6.54
CA ALA A 158 -13.97 6.65 -6.03
C ALA A 158 -14.43 6.15 -4.65
N ARG A 159 -14.87 7.05 -3.74
CA ARG A 159 -15.41 6.67 -2.43
C ARG A 159 -16.61 5.76 -2.57
N ARG A 160 -17.57 6.11 -3.43
CA ARG A 160 -18.76 5.28 -3.73
C ARG A 160 -18.36 3.94 -4.34
N HIS A 161 -17.39 3.93 -5.26
CA HIS A 161 -16.90 2.68 -5.86
C HIS A 161 -16.36 1.72 -4.79
N VAL A 162 -15.42 2.18 -3.96
CA VAL A 162 -14.83 1.35 -2.90
C VAL A 162 -15.89 0.92 -1.88
N ASN A 163 -16.77 1.83 -1.46
CA ASN A 163 -17.89 1.53 -0.57
C ASN A 163 -18.74 0.35 -1.10
N ARG A 164 -19.16 0.39 -2.37
CA ARG A 164 -19.98 -0.66 -2.97
C ARG A 164 -19.27 -2.00 -3.01
N VAL A 165 -17.98 -2.00 -3.36
CA VAL A 165 -17.16 -3.22 -3.39
C VAL A 165 -17.03 -3.82 -1.98
N CYS A 166 -16.71 -3.00 -0.98
CA CYS A 166 -16.58 -3.42 0.41
C CYS A 166 -17.90 -3.98 0.97
N ILE A 167 -19.03 -3.32 0.72
CA ILE A 167 -20.35 -3.82 1.12
C ILE A 167 -20.67 -5.15 0.44
N ALA A 168 -20.45 -5.26 -0.88
CA ALA A 168 -20.71 -6.49 -1.63
C ALA A 168 -19.86 -7.69 -1.17
N LYS A 169 -18.63 -7.42 -0.70
CA LYS A 169 -17.70 -8.44 -0.19
C LYS A 169 -17.71 -8.60 1.32
N LYS A 170 -18.54 -7.83 2.04
CA LYS A 170 -18.56 -7.76 3.50
C LYS A 170 -17.18 -7.49 4.11
N LEU A 171 -16.40 -6.65 3.44
CA LEU A 171 -15.09 -6.21 3.92
C LEU A 171 -15.26 -4.97 4.80
N PRO A 172 -14.65 -4.94 6.00
CA PRO A 172 -14.59 -3.73 6.80
C PRO A 172 -13.90 -2.61 6.02
N LEU A 173 -14.53 -1.44 6.01
CA LEU A 173 -14.02 -0.21 5.39
C LEU A 173 -13.94 0.89 6.45
N ILE A 174 -12.79 1.54 6.55
CA ILE A 174 -12.65 2.80 7.30
C ILE A 174 -12.66 3.94 6.28
N GLU A 175 -13.76 4.68 6.24
CA GLU A 175 -13.88 5.89 5.44
C GLU A 175 -13.35 7.08 6.22
N SER A 176 -12.66 7.99 5.52
CA SER A 176 -12.19 9.23 6.14
C SER A 176 -12.14 10.39 5.14
N GLY A 177 -12.30 11.59 5.65
CA GLY A 177 -12.26 12.80 4.85
C GLY A 177 -11.91 14.02 5.68
N THR A 178 -11.37 15.05 5.02
CA THR A 178 -11.07 16.34 5.64
C THR A 178 -11.51 17.48 4.74
N THR A 179 -11.87 18.61 5.34
CA THR A 179 -12.15 19.86 4.64
C THR A 179 -11.78 21.03 5.56
N GLY A 180 -10.71 21.75 5.22
CA GLY A 180 -10.16 22.79 6.10
C GLY A 180 -9.74 22.21 7.45
N TYR A 181 -10.34 22.72 8.53
CA TYR A 181 -10.10 22.24 9.91
C TYR A 181 -11.03 21.10 10.34
N ASN A 182 -11.99 20.72 9.51
CA ASN A 182 -12.94 19.64 9.81
C ASN A 182 -12.40 18.31 9.30
N GLY A 183 -12.62 17.25 10.08
CA GLY A 183 -12.31 15.87 9.71
C GLY A 183 -13.44 14.93 10.11
N GLN A 184 -13.57 13.83 9.38
CA GLN A 184 -14.52 12.77 9.65
C GLN A 184 -13.85 11.40 9.49
N VAL A 185 -14.27 10.45 10.32
CA VAL A 185 -13.91 9.03 10.21
C VAL A 185 -15.17 8.22 10.44
N GLN A 186 -15.43 7.24 9.57
CA GLN A 186 -16.59 6.37 9.65
C GLN A 186 -16.17 4.91 9.44
N PRO A 187 -16.27 4.05 10.46
CA PRO A 187 -16.16 2.61 10.26
C PRO A 187 -17.44 2.09 9.59
N ILE A 188 -17.26 1.28 8.55
CA ILE A 188 -18.33 0.67 7.75
C ILE A 188 -18.14 -0.85 7.74
N LEU A 189 -19.03 -1.53 8.44
CA LEU A 189 -19.23 -2.98 8.44
C LEU A 189 -20.60 -3.31 7.84
N ALA A 190 -20.60 -4.18 6.82
CA ALA A 190 -21.79 -4.56 6.09
C ALA A 190 -22.79 -5.33 6.97
N GLY A 191 -23.98 -4.77 7.16
CA GLY A 191 -25.04 -5.34 8.00
C GLY A 191 -25.07 -4.80 9.43
N ASP A 192 -23.97 -4.21 9.91
CA ASP A 192 -23.85 -3.72 11.30
C ASP A 192 -23.89 -2.20 11.42
N THR A 193 -23.42 -1.48 10.40
CA THR A 193 -23.31 -0.02 10.40
C THR A 193 -23.85 0.59 9.12
N LYS A 194 -24.12 1.90 9.14
CA LYS A 194 -24.45 2.66 7.93
C LYS A 194 -23.25 2.69 6.98
N CYS A 195 -23.49 2.42 5.70
CA CYS A 195 -22.47 2.59 4.66
C CYS A 195 -22.33 4.06 4.24
N TYR A 196 -21.31 4.37 3.44
CA TYR A 196 -21.06 5.73 2.97
C TYR A 196 -22.29 6.32 2.24
N GLU A 197 -22.98 5.51 1.45
CA GLU A 197 -24.16 5.96 0.68
C GLU A 197 -25.48 5.94 1.47
N CYS A 198 -25.46 5.58 2.76
CA CYS A 198 -26.66 5.68 3.61
C CYS A 198 -26.98 7.12 4.01
N ASP A 199 -26.00 8.02 3.98
CA ASP A 199 -26.19 9.44 4.26
C ASP A 199 -26.14 10.23 2.94
N ALA A 200 -26.90 11.33 2.88
CA ALA A 200 -26.90 12.21 1.73
C ALA A 200 -25.58 12.98 1.66
N HIS A 201 -24.95 13.01 0.48
CA HIS A 201 -23.76 13.81 0.22
C HIS A 201 -24.15 14.93 -0.74
N ASP A 202 -23.86 16.17 -0.35
CA ASP A 202 -24.15 17.33 -1.18
C ASP A 202 -23.42 17.20 -2.53
N PRO A 203 -24.11 17.47 -3.65
CA PRO A 203 -23.45 17.51 -4.94
C PRO A 203 -22.37 18.61 -4.93
N PRO A 204 -21.29 18.45 -5.72
CA PRO A 204 -20.32 19.52 -5.91
C PRO A 204 -21.04 20.81 -6.32
N LYS A 205 -20.65 21.95 -5.74
CA LYS A 205 -21.22 23.26 -6.10
C LYS A 205 -21.02 23.49 -7.59
N ALA A 206 -22.11 23.44 -8.37
CA ALA A 206 -22.10 23.81 -9.76
C ALA A 206 -22.08 25.34 -9.86
N HIS A 207 -21.03 25.91 -10.44
CA HIS A 207 -21.00 27.32 -10.79
C HIS A 207 -21.65 27.47 -12.18
N PRO A 208 -22.70 28.29 -12.33
CA PRO A 208 -23.27 28.56 -13.65
C PRO A 208 -22.19 29.15 -14.56
N ILE A 209 -22.09 28.60 -15.79
CA ILE A 209 -20.98 28.91 -16.70
C ILE A 209 -21.05 30.33 -17.28
N CYS A 210 -22.19 31.02 -17.22
CA CYS A 210 -22.29 32.45 -17.51
C CYS A 210 -23.39 33.11 -16.66
N THR A 211 -23.11 34.27 -16.09
CA THR A 211 -24.09 35.32 -15.73
C THR A 211 -23.52 36.66 -16.19
#